data_AF-A0A7C8AHB7-F1
#
_entry.id   AF-A0A7C8AHB7-F1
#
_cell.length_a   1.000
_cell.length_b   1.000
_cell.length_c   1.000
_cell.angle_alpha   90.00
_cell.angle_beta   90.00
_cell.angle_gamma   90.00
#
_symmetry.space_group_name_H-M   'P 1'
#
loop_
_entity.id
_entity.type
_entity.pdbx_description
1 polymer ?
#
loop_
_entity_poly.entity_id
_entity_poly.type
_entity_poly.pdbx_seq_one_letter_code
_entity_poly.pdbx_strand_id
1 'polypeptide(L)'
;MEEFKGDEDILKFAIEREKQANRFYVALAKRVADDEMREVFEVLAGDEVEHKAKLELEVMKTGRVVVSQKDAKRFDPYPLGDTESMLHMDFKSALAIAIDKENGSFRLYADWFATARDEQQREILLSLAQEEAKHKARLEIEYEMLIKNQ
;
A
#
# COMPACT_ATOMS: atom_id res chain seq x y z
N MET A 1 15.98 -17.61 3.72
CA MET A 1 15.22 -17.23 2.51
C MET A 1 13.93 -18.00 2.60
N GLU A 2 12.83 -17.36 3.01
CA GLU A 2 11.51 -18.01 2.93
C GLU A 2 11.15 -18.08 1.45
N GLU A 3 11.26 -19.29 0.88
CA GLU A 3 10.67 -19.61 -0.41
C GLU A 3 9.15 -19.42 -0.27
N PHE A 4 8.59 -18.38 -0.87
CA PHE A 4 7.15 -18.23 -1.05
C PHE A 4 6.65 -19.47 -1.81
N LYS A 5 5.86 -20.34 -1.16
CA LYS A 5 5.53 -21.68 -1.66
C LYS A 5 4.40 -21.70 -2.70
N GLY A 6 3.92 -20.54 -3.12
CA GLY A 6 2.96 -20.38 -4.20
C GLY A 6 2.33 -18.99 -4.21
N ASP A 7 1.60 -18.69 -5.29
CA ASP A 7 0.90 -17.42 -5.53
C ASP A 7 -0.02 -17.00 -4.37
N GLU A 8 -0.37 -17.92 -3.48
CA GLU A 8 -1.22 -17.70 -2.31
C GLU A 8 -0.55 -16.94 -1.14
N ASP A 9 0.70 -17.27 -0.81
CA ASP A 9 1.45 -16.59 0.26
C ASP A 9 1.75 -15.14 -0.13
N ILE A 10 2.02 -15.00 -1.43
CA ILE A 10 2.12 -13.77 -2.18
C ILE A 10 0.83 -12.96 -2.02
N LEU A 11 -0.33 -13.46 -2.47
CA LEU A 11 -1.59 -12.71 -2.36
C LEU A 11 -1.96 -12.33 -0.92
N LYS A 12 -1.72 -13.20 0.07
CA LYS A 12 -1.92 -12.88 1.50
C LYS A 12 -1.00 -11.76 1.96
N PHE A 13 0.25 -11.76 1.52
CA PHE A 13 1.21 -10.70 1.80
C PHE A 13 0.77 -9.35 1.21
N ALA A 14 0.29 -9.33 -0.04
CA ALA A 14 -0.25 -8.09 -0.63
C ALA A 14 -1.48 -7.59 0.13
N ILE A 15 -2.45 -8.46 0.43
CA ILE A 15 -3.66 -8.08 1.21
C ILE A 15 -3.28 -7.44 2.55
N GLU A 16 -2.27 -7.98 3.24
CA GLU A 16 -1.82 -7.41 4.51
C GLU A 16 -1.06 -6.09 4.33
N ARG A 17 -0.35 -5.91 3.21
CA ARG A 17 0.24 -4.63 2.81
C ARG A 17 -0.84 -3.55 2.60
N GLU A 18 -1.88 -3.83 1.82
CA GLU A 18 -2.98 -2.88 1.56
C GLU A 18 -3.67 -2.46 2.87
N LYS A 19 -3.91 -3.42 3.79
CA LYS A 19 -4.46 -3.08 5.12
C LYS A 19 -3.55 -2.15 5.91
N GLN A 20 -2.24 -2.38 5.87
CA GLN A 20 -1.28 -1.52 6.56
C GLN A 20 -1.17 -0.15 5.91
N ALA A 21 -1.30 -0.06 4.59
CA ALA A 21 -1.36 1.18 3.83
C ALA A 21 -2.61 1.99 4.15
N ASN A 22 -3.79 1.38 4.11
CA ASN A 22 -5.03 1.99 4.56
C ASN A 22 -4.92 2.56 5.98
N ARG A 23 -4.45 1.77 6.96
CA ARG A 23 -4.28 2.24 8.34
C ARG A 23 -3.31 3.42 8.45
N PHE A 24 -2.25 3.39 7.65
CA PHE A 24 -1.26 4.47 7.61
C PHE A 24 -1.87 5.75 7.07
N TYR A 25 -2.56 5.70 5.93
CA TYR A 25 -3.20 6.87 5.33
C TYR A 25 -4.34 7.42 6.17
N VAL A 26 -5.17 6.56 6.78
CA VAL A 26 -6.20 7.00 7.75
C VAL A 26 -5.57 7.70 8.96
N ALA A 27 -4.41 7.23 9.43
CA ALA A 27 -3.70 7.88 10.53
C ALA A 27 -3.09 9.22 10.13
N LEU A 28 -2.61 9.36 8.89
CA LEU A 28 -2.09 10.62 8.35
C LEU A 28 -3.20 11.64 8.11
N ALA A 29 -4.31 11.23 7.51
CA ALA A 29 -5.50 12.08 7.28
C ALA A 29 -6.01 12.73 8.58
N LYS A 30 -5.99 11.97 9.69
CA LYS A 30 -6.40 12.49 11.02
C LYS A 30 -5.42 13.46 11.66
N ARG A 31 -4.19 13.54 11.17
CA ARG A 31 -3.09 14.32 11.76
C ARG A 31 -2.72 15.54 10.94
N VAL A 32 -2.93 15.50 9.62
CA VAL A 32 -2.65 16.63 8.76
C VAL A 32 -3.65 17.77 9.04
N ALA A 33 -3.13 18.98 9.25
CA ALA A 33 -3.95 20.17 9.50
C ALA A 33 -4.47 20.80 8.21
N ASP A 34 -3.82 20.50 7.08
CA ASP A 34 -4.19 20.97 5.76
C ASP A 34 -5.35 20.13 5.19
N ASP A 35 -6.44 20.81 4.83
CA ASP A 35 -7.68 20.17 4.39
C ASP A 35 -7.53 19.49 3.00
N GLU A 36 -6.74 20.07 2.10
CA GLU A 36 -6.48 19.51 0.76
C GLU A 36 -5.68 18.22 0.88
N MET A 37 -4.67 18.21 1.76
CA MET A 37 -3.87 17.01 2.03
C MET A 37 -4.62 15.94 2.81
N ARG A 38 -5.55 16.33 3.68
CA ARG A 38 -6.45 15.36 4.34
C ARG A 38 -7.26 14.62 3.29
N GLU A 39 -7.82 15.33 2.32
CA GLU A 39 -8.56 14.73 1.21
C GLU A 39 -7.69 13.76 0.41
N VAL A 40 -6.43 14.14 0.08
CA VAL A 40 -5.49 13.24 -0.61
C VAL A 40 -5.28 11.93 0.16
N PHE A 41 -5.02 12.00 1.47
CA PHE A 41 -4.82 10.78 2.28
C PHE A 41 -6.11 9.97 2.46
N GLU A 42 -7.28 10.61 2.51
CA GLU A 42 -8.56 9.90 2.57
C GLU A 42 -8.86 9.16 1.27
N VAL A 43 -8.56 9.77 0.11
CA VAL A 43 -8.66 9.12 -1.20
C VAL A 43 -7.72 7.93 -1.29
N LEU A 44 -6.43 8.12 -0.96
CA LEU A 44 -5.46 7.03 -0.93
C LEU A 44 -5.91 5.89 0.00
N ALA A 45 -6.38 6.21 1.20
CA ALA A 45 -6.93 5.20 2.11
C ALA A 45 -8.11 4.44 1.49
N GLY A 46 -8.97 5.10 0.72
CA GLY A 46 -10.07 4.48 0.00
C GLY A 46 -9.61 3.52 -1.08
N ASP A 47 -8.63 3.94 -1.88
CA ASP A 47 -8.08 3.14 -2.99
C ASP A 47 -7.45 1.83 -2.46
N GLU A 48 -6.74 1.88 -1.34
CA GLU A 48 -6.18 0.70 -0.65
C GLU A 48 -7.25 -0.32 -0.23
N VAL A 49 -8.45 0.14 0.13
CA VAL A 49 -9.58 -0.76 0.45
C VAL A 49 -10.09 -1.45 -0.81
N GLU A 50 -10.13 -0.74 -1.94
CA GLU A 50 -10.52 -1.30 -3.23
C GLU A 50 -9.48 -2.32 -3.72
N HIS A 51 -8.19 -1.99 -3.62
CA HIS A 51 -7.08 -2.89 -3.96
C HIS A 51 -7.14 -4.19 -3.14
N LYS A 52 -7.32 -4.06 -1.82
CA LYS A 52 -7.53 -5.20 -0.93
C LYS A 52 -8.70 -6.06 -1.39
N ALA A 53 -9.83 -5.47 -1.77
CA ALA A 53 -11.00 -6.21 -2.25
C ALA A 53 -10.73 -6.93 -3.58
N LYS A 54 -10.00 -6.30 -4.52
CA LYS A 54 -9.55 -6.91 -5.77
C LYS A 54 -8.68 -8.15 -5.49
N LEU A 55 -7.71 -8.04 -4.57
CA LEU A 55 -6.83 -9.14 -4.18
C LEU A 55 -7.59 -10.28 -3.45
N GLU A 56 -8.51 -9.95 -2.55
CA GLU A 56 -9.33 -10.94 -1.85
C GLU A 56 -10.22 -11.74 -2.83
N LEU A 57 -10.76 -11.07 -3.86
CA LEU A 57 -11.53 -11.73 -4.92
C LEU A 57 -10.68 -12.73 -5.70
N GLU A 58 -9.44 -12.37 -6.03
CA GLU A 58 -8.52 -13.28 -6.73
C GLU A 58 -8.21 -14.51 -5.90
N VAL A 59 -8.00 -14.38 -4.59
CA VAL A 59 -7.82 -15.58 -3.75
C VAL A 59 -9.09 -16.44 -3.74
N MET A 60 -10.28 -15.85 -3.65
CA MET A 60 -11.53 -16.61 -3.72
C MET A 60 -11.70 -17.36 -5.05
N LYS A 61 -11.33 -16.75 -6.19
CA LYS A 61 -11.40 -17.38 -7.52
C LYS A 61 -10.45 -18.57 -7.68
N THR A 62 -9.30 -18.56 -7.01
CA THR A 62 -8.41 -19.74 -6.97
C THR A 62 -9.01 -20.91 -6.17
N GLY A 63 -10.25 -20.79 -5.67
CA GLY A 63 -11.00 -21.83 -4.97
C GLY A 63 -10.57 -22.00 -3.51
N ARG A 64 -9.86 -21.02 -2.95
CA ARG A 64 -9.29 -21.08 -1.59
C ARG A 64 -9.79 -19.94 -0.74
N VAL A 65 -10.14 -20.25 0.51
CA VAL A 65 -10.59 -19.27 1.49
C VAL A 65 -9.35 -18.66 2.15
N VAL A 66 -9.14 -17.34 2.00
CA VAL A 66 -8.23 -16.62 2.90
C VAL A 66 -8.88 -16.62 4.26
N VAL A 67 -8.55 -17.61 5.09
CA VAL A 67 -8.77 -17.47 6.52
C VAL A 67 -7.90 -16.29 6.92
N SER A 68 -8.52 -15.19 7.35
CA SER A 68 -7.88 -14.04 7.96
C SER A 68 -7.09 -14.54 9.18
N GLN A 69 -5.88 -15.04 8.97
CA GLN A 69 -5.01 -15.44 10.07
C GLN A 69 -4.65 -14.17 10.83
N LYS A 70 -5.03 -14.17 12.10
CA LYS A 70 -4.66 -13.15 13.08
C LYS A 70 -3.16 -13.17 13.43
N ASP A 71 -2.36 -13.97 12.71
CA ASP A 71 -0.98 -14.31 13.07
C ASP A 71 0.01 -14.04 11.92
N ALA A 72 -0.17 -12.93 11.20
CA ALA A 72 0.95 -12.37 10.45
C ALA A 72 1.97 -11.85 11.48
N LYS A 73 2.96 -12.69 11.80
CA LYS A 73 4.15 -12.28 12.55
C LYS A 73 4.67 -10.98 11.94
N ARG A 74 4.86 -9.99 12.82
CA ARG A 74 5.55 -8.71 12.61
C ARG A 74 6.64 -8.85 11.54
N PHE A 75 6.37 -8.31 10.36
CA PHE A 75 7.39 -8.01 9.38
C PHE A 75 7.31 -6.50 9.18
N ASP A 76 8.19 -5.78 9.88
CA ASP A 76 8.32 -4.32 9.81
C ASP A 76 8.90 -3.91 8.44
N PRO A 77 8.26 -2.96 7.75
CA PRO A 77 9.00 -1.91 7.08
C PRO A 77 8.60 -0.59 7.74
N TYR A 78 9.51 -0.09 8.56
CA TYR A 78 9.35 1.05 9.48
C TYR A 78 8.63 0.68 10.78
N PRO A 79 9.25 0.93 11.96
CA PRO A 79 8.48 0.93 13.18
C PRO A 79 7.41 2.00 12.96
N LEU A 80 6.15 1.58 12.90
CA LEU A 80 5.09 2.33 13.53
C LEU A 80 5.49 2.40 15.01
N GLY A 81 6.54 3.18 15.29
CA GLY A 81 6.98 3.49 16.63
C GLY A 81 5.77 4.03 17.35
N ASP A 82 5.73 3.79 18.65
CA ASP A 82 4.67 4.26 19.54
C ASP A 82 4.16 5.61 19.06
N THR A 83 2.85 5.79 19.08
CA THR A 83 2.09 6.88 18.45
C THR A 83 2.69 8.28 18.74
N GLU A 84 3.52 8.39 19.79
CA GLU A 84 4.45 9.46 20.20
C GLU A 84 5.65 9.76 19.28
N SER A 85 6.32 8.79 18.66
CA SER A 85 7.38 9.05 17.68
C SER A 85 6.83 9.62 16.37
N MET A 86 5.57 9.32 16.05
CA MET A 86 4.85 9.92 14.92
C MET A 86 4.29 11.31 15.23
N LEU A 87 4.24 11.73 16.51
CA LEU A 87 3.79 13.08 16.92
C LEU A 87 4.78 14.19 16.50
N HIS A 88 6.01 13.82 16.15
CA HIS A 88 7.07 14.73 15.68
C HIS A 88 7.53 14.45 14.24
N MET A 89 6.77 13.65 13.47
CA MET A 89 7.13 13.39 12.08
C MET A 89 6.86 14.63 11.25
N ASP A 90 7.93 15.21 10.69
CA ASP A 90 7.82 16.31 9.74
C ASP A 90 6.99 15.86 8.53
N PHE A 91 6.14 16.74 8.03
CA PHE A 91 5.20 16.43 6.97
C PHE A 91 5.89 15.92 5.70
N LYS A 92 7.08 16.44 5.42
CA LYS A 92 7.98 15.94 4.36
C LYS A 92 8.39 14.48 4.56
N SER A 93 8.63 14.07 5.80
CA SER A 93 8.98 12.69 6.14
C SER A 93 7.80 11.74 5.95
N ALA A 94 6.57 12.19 6.27
CA ALA A 94 5.36 11.40 6.04
C ALA A 94 5.14 11.12 4.55
N LEU A 95 5.31 12.14 3.70
CA LEU A 95 5.24 11.99 2.23
C LEU A 95 6.36 11.12 1.68
N ALA A 96 7.59 11.28 2.16
CA ALA A 96 8.71 10.44 1.74
C ALA A 96 8.48 8.96 2.07
N ILE A 97 7.89 8.67 3.24
CA ILE A 97 7.53 7.30 3.64
C ILE A 97 6.39 6.77 2.76
N ALA A 98 5.38 7.59 2.46
CA ALA A 98 4.29 7.21 1.55
C ALA A 98 4.84 6.86 0.16
N ILE A 99 5.70 7.70 -0.42
CA ILE A 99 6.35 7.45 -1.73
C ILE A 99 7.14 6.14 -1.74
N ASP A 100 7.91 5.88 -0.68
CA ASP A 100 8.68 4.62 -0.59
C ASP A 100 7.75 3.40 -0.48
N LYS A 101 6.62 3.55 0.21
CA LYS A 101 5.60 2.51 0.36
C LYS A 101 4.95 2.15 -0.97
N GLU A 102 4.47 3.15 -1.71
CA GLU A 102 3.92 3.02 -3.08
C GLU A 102 4.93 2.35 -4.01
N ASN A 103 6.19 2.81 -3.95
CA ASN A 103 7.26 2.25 -4.77
C ASN A 103 7.53 0.77 -4.44
N GLY A 104 7.43 0.38 -3.16
CA GLY A 104 7.54 -1.00 -2.74
C GLY A 104 6.39 -1.88 -3.24
N SER A 105 5.15 -1.37 -3.22
CA SER A 105 3.96 -2.08 -3.69
C SER A 105 3.96 -2.21 -5.22
N PHE A 106 4.31 -1.15 -5.94
CA PHE A 106 4.53 -1.18 -7.38
C PHE A 106 5.50 -2.28 -7.82
N ARG A 107 6.67 -2.36 -7.17
CA ARG A 107 7.69 -3.36 -7.50
C ARG A 107 7.18 -4.78 -7.24
N LEU A 108 6.46 -4.99 -6.13
CA LEU A 108 5.87 -6.27 -5.80
C LEU A 108 4.89 -6.73 -6.89
N TYR A 109 3.98 -5.85 -7.31
CA TYR A 109 3.00 -6.16 -8.35
C TYR A 109 3.64 -6.36 -9.73
N ALA A 110 4.66 -5.57 -10.07
CA ALA A 110 5.42 -5.74 -11.30
C ALA A 110 6.18 -7.07 -11.35
N ASP A 111 6.81 -7.47 -10.23
CA ASP A 111 7.51 -8.74 -10.11
C ASP A 111 6.53 -9.93 -10.26
N TRP A 112 5.35 -9.84 -9.66
CA TRP A 112 4.32 -10.88 -9.81
C TRP A 112 3.69 -10.91 -11.19
N PHE A 113 3.50 -9.76 -11.84
CA PHE A 113 3.05 -9.71 -13.23
C PHE A 113 4.00 -10.46 -14.17
N ALA A 114 5.31 -10.41 -13.89
CA ALA A 114 6.32 -11.12 -14.66
C ALA A 114 6.27 -12.64 -14.46
N THR A 115 5.84 -13.12 -13.28
CA THR A 115 5.75 -14.54 -12.96
C THR A 115 4.35 -15.14 -13.17
N ALA A 116 3.32 -14.30 -13.25
CA ALA A 116 1.94 -14.73 -13.41
C ALA A 116 1.72 -15.39 -14.78
N ARG A 117 1.12 -16.57 -14.76
CA ARG A 117 0.80 -17.36 -15.96
C ARG A 117 -0.64 -17.20 -16.42
N ASP A 118 -1.51 -16.79 -15.51
CA ASP A 118 -2.92 -16.54 -15.77
C ASP A 118 -3.11 -15.11 -16.29
N GLU A 119 -3.86 -14.98 -17.39
CA GLU A 119 -4.07 -13.68 -18.06
C GLU A 119 -4.91 -12.73 -17.21
N GLN A 120 -5.91 -13.25 -16.48
CA GLN A 120 -6.77 -12.46 -15.61
C GLN A 120 -5.99 -11.95 -14.39
N GLN A 121 -5.13 -12.78 -13.80
CA GLN A 121 -4.23 -12.34 -12.73
C GLN A 121 -3.26 -11.27 -13.23
N ARG A 122 -2.71 -11.41 -14.44
CA ARG A 122 -1.83 -10.41 -15.04
C ARG A 122 -2.52 -9.07 -15.22
N GLU A 123 -3.76 -9.04 -15.68
CA GLU A 123 -4.51 -7.78 -15.81
C GLU A 123 -4.70 -7.08 -14.47
N ILE A 124 -5.06 -7.82 -13.41
CA ILE A 124 -5.27 -7.24 -12.08
C ILE A 124 -3.96 -6.73 -11.48
N LEU A 125 -2.88 -7.51 -11.58
CA LEU A 125 -1.55 -7.09 -11.09
C LEU A 125 -1.02 -5.88 -11.85
N LEU A 126 -1.25 -5.82 -13.16
CA LEU A 126 -0.89 -4.66 -13.97
C LEU A 126 -1.72 -3.42 -13.58
N SER A 127 -3.03 -3.59 -13.36
CA SER A 127 -3.90 -2.51 -12.89
C SER A 127 -3.42 -1.96 -11.55
N LEU A 128 -3.17 -2.84 -10.57
CA LEU A 128 -2.67 -2.45 -9.25
C LEU A 128 -1.33 -1.72 -9.36
N ALA A 129 -0.36 -2.28 -10.11
CA ALA A 129 0.92 -1.61 -10.34
C ALA A 129 0.75 -0.21 -10.97
N GLN A 130 -0.17 -0.04 -11.91
CA GLN A 130 -0.45 1.26 -12.50
C GLN A 130 -1.11 2.24 -11.52
N GLU A 131 -1.96 1.75 -10.62
CA GLU A 131 -2.59 2.55 -9.56
C GLU A 131 -1.53 3.05 -8.56
N GLU A 132 -0.67 2.17 -8.03
CA GLU A 132 0.44 2.55 -7.13
C GLU A 132 1.41 3.55 -7.80
N ALA A 133 1.68 3.39 -9.09
CA ALA A 133 2.52 4.33 -9.82
C ALA A 133 1.87 5.73 -9.94
N LYS A 134 0.54 5.80 -10.06
CA LYS A 134 -0.20 7.07 -10.05
C LYS A 134 -0.22 7.70 -8.66
N HIS A 135 -0.43 6.89 -7.62
CA HIS A 135 -0.37 7.34 -6.23
C HIS A 135 1.00 7.91 -5.88
N LYS A 136 2.07 7.20 -6.25
CA LYS A 136 3.44 7.71 -6.14
C LYS A 136 3.61 9.06 -6.83
N ALA A 137 3.21 9.17 -8.09
CA ALA A 137 3.34 10.43 -8.84
C ALA A 137 2.55 11.56 -8.20
N ARG A 138 1.35 11.27 -7.66
CA ARG A 138 0.55 12.25 -6.93
C ARG A 138 1.27 12.74 -5.67
N LEU A 139 1.79 11.81 -4.86
CA LEU A 139 2.53 12.14 -3.64
C LEU A 139 3.82 12.91 -3.92
N GLU A 140 4.53 12.58 -5.00
CA GLU A 140 5.73 13.32 -5.45
C GLU A 140 5.38 14.76 -5.82
N ILE A 141 4.27 14.99 -6.53
CA ILE A 141 3.80 16.34 -6.87
C ILE A 141 3.48 17.14 -5.60
N GLU A 142 2.73 16.55 -4.65
CA GLU A 142 2.42 17.23 -3.39
C GLU A 142 3.71 17.56 -2.61
N TYR A 143 4.66 16.63 -2.56
CA TYR A 143 5.97 16.80 -1.92
C TYR A 143 6.79 17.95 -2.55
N GLU A 144 6.82 18.02 -3.88
CA GLU A 144 7.51 19.11 -4.60
C GLU A 144 6.85 20.48 -4.37
N MET A 145 5.52 20.53 -4.37
CA MET A 145 4.78 21.78 -4.09
C MET A 145 5.06 22.29 -2.69
N LEU A 146 5.14 21.40 -1.70
CA LEU A 146 5.53 21.71 -0.32
C LEU A 146 6.95 22.26 -0.19
N ILE A 147 7.90 21.71 -0.95
CA ILE A 147 9.28 22.20 -0.93
C ILE A 147 9.36 23.59 -1.59
N LYS A 148 8.58 23.85 -2.62
CA LYS A 148 8.58 25.15 -3.32
C LYS A 148 7.87 26.28 -2.55
N ASN A 149 6.94 25.97 -1.66
CA ASN A 149 6.19 26.94 -0.87
C ASN A 149 6.80 27.26 0.51
N GLN A 150 7.99 26.74 0.84
CA GLN A 150 8.81 27.12 2.02
C GLN A 150 9.94 28.07 1.64
#